data_AF-A0A522ML90-F1
#
_entry.id   AF-A0A522ML90-F1
#
_cell.length_a   1.000
_cell.length_b   1.000
_cell.length_c   1.000
_cell.angle_alpha   90.00
_cell.angle_beta   90.00
_cell.angle_gamma   90.00
#
_symmetry.space_group_name_H-M   'P 1'
#
loop_
_entity.id
_entity.type
_entity.pdbx_description
1 polymer ?
#
loop_
_entity_poly.entity_id
_entity_poly.type
_entity_poly.pdbx_seq_one_letter_code
_entity_poly.pdbx_strand_id
1 'polypeptide(L)'
;MDSRVRDVAISLVLFAVTVVMAVRESWATTDLVWSLWVSSLAVGYSLILASIVGTLVNGTPASLMPRRTRPGAPPPRAAGFQPPAGCAALPLNAFVAMVCVAVLGLNRVTAAVLLLAGVSTLIAVGGMLRSRPGFAAFPDPDHGVARVVVMLPGVLFMVGFFTVHFVGFHLVHGLFLNGFFPLVRDTPFGKNPEQVFGLVASCAGEAMRRYWPFVAASALSRLPAYARAFAITDGGMLFAPYLNVVRMHAMIFVFAFLGRGRIEAWGLYALLVVYFLPLGSVIGLLRRRPPAAAGGSPTTPV
;
A
#
# COMPACT_ATOMS: atom_id res chain seq x y z
N MET A 1 17.07 -1.36 24.12
CA MET A 1 15.97 -0.42 23.86
C MET A 1 14.82 -1.20 23.23
N ASP A 2 13.58 -1.08 23.75
CA ASP A 2 12.38 -1.73 23.15
C ASP A 2 12.28 -1.33 21.66
N SER A 3 12.05 -2.29 20.76
CA SER A 3 11.98 -2.04 19.31
C SER A 3 10.97 -0.95 18.98
N ARG A 4 9.88 -0.85 19.76
CA ARG A 4 8.88 0.23 19.61
C ARG A 4 9.43 1.60 19.97
N VAL A 5 10.24 1.71 21.03
CA VAL A 5 10.87 2.98 21.43
C VAL A 5 11.83 3.43 20.33
N ARG A 6 12.59 2.50 19.74
CA ARG A 6 13.46 2.79 18.60
C ARG A 6 12.68 3.30 17.39
N ASP A 7 11.58 2.64 17.03
CA ASP A 7 10.76 3.06 15.88
C ASP A 7 10.13 4.44 16.08
N VAL A 8 9.68 4.76 17.30
CA VAL A 8 9.18 6.09 17.67
C VAL A 8 10.29 7.13 17.61
N ALA A 9 11.48 6.83 18.16
CA ALA A 9 12.62 7.75 18.13
C ALA A 9 13.05 8.07 16.70
N ILE A 10 13.17 7.05 15.83
CA ILE A 10 13.48 7.24 14.41
C ILE A 10 12.43 8.14 13.74
N SER A 11 11.14 7.89 14.00
CA SER A 11 10.04 8.67 13.44
C SER A 11 10.09 10.14 13.89
N LEU A 12 10.42 10.40 15.16
CA LEU A 12 10.59 11.75 15.70
C LEU A 12 11.80 12.47 15.09
N VAL A 13 12.93 11.77 14.90
CA VAL A 13 14.10 12.33 14.23
C VAL A 13 13.77 12.70 12.78
N LEU A 14 13.11 11.81 12.04
CA LEU A 14 12.72 12.07 10.65
C LEU A 14 11.69 13.21 10.53
N PHE A 15 10.78 13.32 11.49
CA PHE A 15 9.90 14.48 11.61
C PHE A 15 10.69 15.77 11.84
N ALA A 16 11.62 15.79 12.79
CA ALA A 16 12.44 16.96 13.08
C ALA A 16 13.28 17.38 11.86
N VAL A 17 13.90 16.44 11.15
CA VAL A 17 14.63 16.70 9.90
C VAL A 17 13.71 17.31 8.84
N THR A 18 12.50 16.78 8.70
CA THR A 18 11.50 17.31 7.74
C THR A 18 11.11 18.74 8.08
N VAL A 19 10.89 19.05 9.36
CA VAL A 19 10.57 20.42 9.82
C VAL A 19 11.75 21.37 9.57
N VAL A 20 12.97 20.96 9.91
CA VAL A 20 14.18 21.76 9.68
C VAL A 20 14.36 22.04 8.19
N MET A 21 14.15 21.05 7.32
CA MET A 21 14.17 21.22 5.87
C MET A 21 13.10 22.22 5.41
N ALA A 22 11.86 22.05 5.85
CA ALA A 22 10.75 22.93 5.46
C ALA A 22 11.01 24.39 5.88
N VAL A 23 11.56 24.62 7.08
CA VAL A 23 11.92 25.95 7.55
C VAL A 23 13.09 26.54 6.76
N ARG A 24 14.15 25.76 6.54
CA ARG A 24 15.35 26.22 5.81
C ARG A 24 15.04 26.59 4.36
N GLU A 25 14.21 25.80 3.70
CA GLU A 25 13.80 26.00 2.31
C GLU A 25 12.60 26.94 2.18
N SER A 26 12.14 27.55 3.28
CA SER A 26 10.98 28.46 3.33
C SER A 26 9.74 27.89 2.63
N TRP A 27 9.46 26.60 2.87
CA TRP A 27 8.37 25.89 2.22
C TRP A 27 7.02 26.58 2.46
N ALA A 28 6.33 26.84 1.35
CA ALA A 28 4.94 27.22 1.35
C ALA A 28 4.03 25.98 1.47
N THR A 29 2.73 26.22 1.65
CA THR A 29 1.71 25.16 1.62
C THR A 29 1.78 24.33 0.34
N THR A 30 2.08 24.98 -0.80
CA THR A 30 2.29 24.33 -2.10
C THR A 30 3.40 23.28 -2.02
N ASP A 31 4.56 23.61 -1.48
CA ASP A 31 5.70 22.68 -1.39
C ASP A 31 5.37 21.46 -0.51
N LEU A 32 4.69 21.69 0.61
CA LEU A 32 4.29 20.62 1.52
C LEU A 32 3.25 19.67 0.88
N VAL A 33 2.24 20.21 0.22
CA VAL A 33 1.19 19.39 -0.41
C VAL A 33 1.75 18.59 -1.59
N TRP A 34 2.62 19.19 -2.41
CA TRP A 34 3.23 18.49 -3.54
C TRP A 34 4.29 17.47 -3.13
N SER A 35 5.09 17.74 -2.08
CA SER A 35 6.03 16.78 -1.52
C SER A 35 5.32 15.55 -0.95
N LEU A 36 4.18 15.76 -0.25
CA LEU A 36 3.31 14.69 0.22
C LEU A 36 2.69 13.88 -0.93
N TRP A 37 2.17 14.56 -1.96
CA TRP A 37 1.57 13.91 -3.11
C TRP A 37 2.58 13.05 -3.88
N VAL A 38 3.78 13.59 -4.17
CA VAL A 38 4.80 12.86 -4.94
C VAL A 38 5.42 11.73 -4.11
N SER A 39 5.58 11.92 -2.80
CA SER A 39 6.01 10.84 -1.91
C SER A 39 4.96 9.76 -1.78
N SER A 40 3.67 10.10 -1.73
CA SER A 40 2.58 9.11 -1.75
C SER A 40 2.63 8.32 -3.06
N LEU A 41 2.78 9.00 -4.19
CA LEU A 41 2.88 8.36 -5.49
C LEU A 41 4.06 7.38 -5.54
N ALA A 42 5.27 7.84 -5.22
CA ALA A 42 6.48 7.04 -5.34
C ALA A 42 6.58 5.94 -4.26
N VAL A 43 6.53 6.33 -2.97
CA VAL A 43 6.73 5.41 -1.83
C VAL A 43 5.49 4.53 -1.61
N GLY A 44 4.29 5.07 -1.84
CA GLY A 44 3.06 4.28 -1.73
C GLY A 44 2.97 3.21 -2.82
N TYR A 45 3.28 3.56 -4.08
CA TYR A 45 3.25 2.58 -5.17
C TYR A 45 4.32 1.50 -5.01
N SER A 46 5.54 1.88 -4.63
CA SER A 46 6.62 0.90 -4.38
C SER A 46 6.33 -0.02 -3.18
N LEU A 47 5.60 0.44 -2.16
CA LEU A 47 5.09 -0.45 -1.10
C LEU A 47 4.06 -1.47 -1.62
N ILE A 48 3.18 -1.06 -2.55
CA ILE A 48 2.25 -1.99 -3.22
C ILE A 48 3.03 -3.02 -4.04
N LEU A 49 4.06 -2.59 -4.78
CA LEU A 49 4.91 -3.52 -5.53
C LEU A 49 5.64 -4.48 -4.58
N ALA A 50 6.17 -3.99 -3.46
CA ALA A 50 6.84 -4.83 -2.47
C ALA A 50 5.91 -5.90 -1.88
N SER A 51 4.62 -5.59 -1.65
CA SER A 51 3.66 -6.58 -1.15
C SER A 51 3.23 -7.60 -2.20
N ILE A 52 3.10 -7.17 -3.46
CA ILE A 52 2.82 -8.08 -4.58
C ILE A 52 3.99 -9.03 -4.81
N VAL A 53 5.23 -8.51 -4.82
CA VAL A 53 6.44 -9.32 -4.95
C VAL A 53 6.59 -10.26 -3.74
N GLY A 54 6.33 -9.77 -2.52
CA GLY A 54 6.28 -10.60 -1.31
C GLY A 54 5.31 -11.76 -1.44
N THR A 55 4.12 -11.54 -2.01
CA THR A 55 3.13 -12.59 -2.30
C THR A 55 3.69 -13.64 -3.26
N LEU A 56 4.36 -13.21 -4.33
CA LEU A 56 4.96 -14.11 -5.31
C LEU A 56 6.09 -14.97 -4.70
N VAL A 57 6.94 -14.36 -3.87
CA VAL A 57 8.13 -14.99 -3.30
C VAL A 57 7.79 -15.90 -2.11
N ASN A 58 6.90 -15.45 -1.22
CA ASN A 58 6.58 -16.16 0.01
C ASN A 58 5.40 -17.12 -0.12
N GLY A 59 4.68 -17.12 -1.24
CA GLY A 59 3.70 -18.16 -1.55
C GLY A 59 2.52 -18.22 -0.59
N THR A 60 2.10 -17.09 -0.05
CA THR A 60 1.01 -17.03 0.93
C THR A 60 -0.21 -16.35 0.29
N PRO A 61 -1.12 -17.12 -0.35
CA PRO A 61 -2.30 -16.58 -1.01
C PRO A 61 -3.38 -16.08 -0.05
N ALA A 62 -3.14 -16.20 1.26
CA ALA A 62 -4.01 -15.59 2.28
C ALA A 62 -4.18 -14.07 2.07
N SER A 63 -3.32 -13.43 1.26
CA SER A 63 -3.49 -12.04 0.80
C SER A 63 -4.65 -11.82 -0.16
N LEU A 64 -5.13 -12.86 -0.84
CA LEU A 64 -6.12 -12.72 -1.91
C LEU A 64 -7.54 -13.02 -1.43
N MET A 65 -7.68 -13.62 -0.25
CA MET A 65 -8.97 -13.89 0.37
C MET A 65 -9.13 -13.06 1.64
N PRO A 66 -10.18 -12.24 1.78
CA PRO A 66 -10.45 -11.52 3.01
C PRO A 66 -10.72 -12.51 4.14
N ARG A 67 -9.73 -12.74 5.02
CA ARG A 67 -9.98 -13.48 6.25
C ARG A 67 -10.79 -12.56 7.17
N ARG A 68 -12.05 -12.90 7.44
CA ARG A 68 -12.85 -12.22 8.47
C ARG A 68 -12.17 -12.42 9.83
N THR A 69 -11.29 -11.52 10.22
CA THR A 69 -10.80 -11.45 11.59
C THR A 69 -11.90 -10.79 12.42
N ARG A 70 -12.41 -11.54 13.39
CA ARG A 70 -13.37 -10.99 14.36
C ARG A 70 -12.63 -9.91 15.16
N PRO A 71 -13.17 -8.68 15.32
CA PRO A 71 -12.54 -7.66 16.14
C PRO A 71 -12.25 -8.21 17.54
N GLY A 72 -10.99 -8.15 17.98
CA GLY A 72 -10.55 -8.66 19.29
C GLY A 72 -10.15 -10.14 19.33
N ALA A 73 -10.19 -10.88 18.21
CA ALA A 73 -9.61 -12.22 18.17
C ALA A 73 -8.08 -12.14 18.37
N PRO A 74 -7.48 -13.01 19.21
CA PRO A 74 -6.02 -13.09 19.32
C PRO A 74 -5.41 -13.34 17.95
N PRO A 75 -4.21 -12.80 17.66
CA PRO A 75 -3.54 -13.04 16.39
C PRO A 75 -3.47 -14.56 16.19
N PRO A 76 -3.85 -15.07 15.01
CA PRO A 76 -3.83 -16.50 14.77
C PRO A 76 -2.40 -16.99 15.05
N ARG A 77 -2.26 -17.93 15.99
CA ARG A 77 -1.00 -18.66 16.15
C ARG A 77 -0.62 -19.18 14.77
N ALA A 78 0.65 -19.01 14.37
CA ALA A 78 1.17 -19.32 13.04
C ALA A 78 0.90 -20.77 12.55
N ALA A 79 0.37 -21.64 13.42
CA ALA A 79 -0.01 -23.02 13.13
C ALA A 79 -1.43 -23.23 12.56
N GLY A 80 -2.15 -22.16 12.19
CA GLY A 80 -3.45 -22.31 11.52
C GLY A 80 -3.26 -22.78 10.07
N PHE A 81 -3.95 -23.87 9.69
CA PHE A 81 -4.03 -24.41 8.33
C PHE A 81 -4.05 -23.28 7.28
N GLN A 82 -3.02 -23.22 6.44
CA GLN A 82 -3.01 -22.38 5.25
C GLN A 82 -3.49 -23.23 4.08
N PRO A 83 -4.54 -22.80 3.35
CA PRO A 83 -4.94 -23.52 2.16
C PRO A 83 -3.77 -23.50 1.16
N PRO A 84 -3.49 -24.63 0.48
CA PRO A 84 -2.43 -24.70 -0.51
C PRO A 84 -2.64 -23.65 -1.60
N ALA A 85 -1.57 -23.14 -2.19
CA ALA A 85 -1.63 -22.06 -3.18
C ALA A 85 -2.50 -22.41 -4.38
N GLY A 86 -2.56 -23.71 -4.72
CA GLY A 86 -3.47 -24.23 -5.73
C GLY A 86 -4.94 -23.90 -5.47
N CYS A 87 -5.42 -23.98 -4.22
CA CYS A 87 -6.82 -23.70 -3.88
C CYS A 87 -7.20 -22.24 -4.11
N ALA A 88 -6.29 -21.30 -3.80
CA ALA A 88 -6.56 -19.88 -3.96
C ALA A 88 -6.43 -19.41 -5.41
N ALA A 89 -5.60 -20.08 -6.22
CA ALA A 89 -5.39 -19.73 -7.62
C ALA A 89 -6.64 -19.95 -8.48
N LEU A 90 -7.46 -20.96 -8.19
CA LEU A 90 -8.64 -21.29 -9.01
C LEU A 90 -9.68 -20.14 -9.10
N PRO A 91 -10.24 -19.65 -7.98
CA PRO A 91 -11.22 -18.56 -8.04
C PRO A 91 -10.60 -17.27 -8.60
N LEU A 92 -9.32 -17.03 -8.29
CA LEU A 92 -8.60 -15.87 -8.80
C LEU A 92 -8.42 -15.94 -10.32
N ASN A 93 -7.97 -17.06 -10.88
CA ASN A 93 -7.79 -17.25 -12.31
C ASN A 93 -9.10 -17.09 -13.06
N ALA A 94 -10.19 -17.66 -12.52
CA ALA A 94 -11.53 -17.49 -13.07
C ALA A 94 -11.95 -16.00 -13.06
N PHE A 95 -11.71 -15.30 -11.94
CA PHE A 95 -11.99 -13.88 -11.84
C PHE A 95 -11.17 -13.04 -12.81
N VAL A 96 -9.85 -13.27 -12.91
CA VAL A 96 -8.95 -12.58 -13.84
C VAL A 96 -9.38 -12.81 -15.28
N ALA A 97 -9.67 -14.06 -15.65
CA ALA A 97 -10.16 -14.41 -16.98
C ALA A 97 -11.46 -13.66 -17.32
N MET A 98 -12.43 -13.68 -16.42
CA MET A 98 -13.71 -12.99 -16.57
C MET A 98 -13.52 -11.47 -16.74
N VAL A 99 -12.72 -10.84 -15.88
CA VAL A 99 -12.47 -9.39 -15.95
C VAL A 99 -11.72 -9.02 -17.24
N CYS A 100 -10.71 -9.80 -17.64
CA CYS A 100 -9.98 -9.53 -18.87
C CYS A 100 -10.87 -9.64 -20.11
N VAL A 101 -11.73 -10.67 -20.19
CA VAL A 101 -12.70 -10.80 -21.29
C VAL A 101 -13.69 -9.64 -21.28
N ALA A 102 -14.21 -9.27 -20.11
CA ALA A 102 -15.21 -8.19 -19.99
C ALA A 102 -14.63 -6.82 -20.36
N VAL A 103 -13.40 -6.52 -19.97
CA VAL A 103 -12.78 -5.19 -20.16
C VAL A 103 -12.07 -5.06 -21.50
N LEU A 104 -11.37 -6.09 -21.95
CA LEU A 104 -10.53 -6.04 -23.15
C LEU A 104 -11.19 -6.71 -24.37
N GLY A 105 -12.27 -7.46 -24.17
CA GLY A 105 -12.89 -8.28 -25.22
C GLY A 105 -12.03 -9.48 -25.61
N LEU A 106 -12.37 -10.14 -26.73
CA LEU A 106 -11.62 -11.28 -27.26
C LEU A 106 -10.51 -10.80 -28.20
N ASN A 107 -9.37 -10.44 -27.63
CA ASN A 107 -8.18 -10.01 -28.39
C ASN A 107 -6.95 -10.86 -28.02
N ARG A 108 -5.81 -10.58 -28.67
CA ARG A 108 -4.55 -11.32 -28.46
C ARG A 108 -4.04 -11.26 -27.02
N VAL A 109 -4.20 -10.12 -26.34
CA VAL A 109 -3.82 -9.94 -24.93
C VAL A 109 -4.71 -10.81 -24.05
N THR A 110 -6.02 -10.79 -24.27
CA THR A 110 -6.97 -11.64 -23.54
C THR A 110 -6.65 -13.12 -23.75
N ALA A 111 -6.36 -13.54 -24.98
CA ALA A 111 -5.96 -14.93 -25.27
C ALA A 111 -4.69 -15.33 -24.50
N ALA A 112 -3.68 -14.46 -24.42
CA ALA A 112 -2.47 -14.71 -23.64
C ALA A 112 -2.75 -14.84 -22.14
N VAL A 113 -3.60 -13.98 -21.58
CA VAL A 113 -4.01 -14.06 -20.17
C VAL A 113 -4.80 -15.34 -19.90
N LEU A 114 -5.73 -15.73 -20.79
CA LEU A 114 -6.50 -16.96 -20.67
C LEU A 114 -5.61 -18.20 -20.74
N LEU A 115 -4.61 -18.21 -21.63
CA LEU A 115 -3.62 -19.28 -21.71
C LEU A 115 -2.83 -19.38 -20.40
N LEU A 116 -2.34 -18.24 -19.89
CA LEU A 116 -1.58 -18.20 -18.64
C LEU A 116 -2.43 -18.67 -17.44
N ALA A 117 -3.67 -18.19 -17.32
CA ALA A 117 -4.62 -18.62 -16.30
C ALA A 117 -4.99 -20.10 -16.43
N GLY A 118 -5.10 -20.62 -17.66
CA GLY A 118 -5.34 -22.04 -17.95
C GLY A 118 -4.17 -22.92 -17.51
N VAL A 119 -2.93 -22.55 -17.85
CA VAL A 119 -1.72 -23.27 -17.40
C VAL A 119 -1.58 -23.23 -15.88
N SER A 120 -1.77 -22.05 -15.27
CA SER A 120 -1.79 -21.90 -13.81
C SER A 120 -2.83 -22.82 -13.15
N THR A 121 -4.06 -22.84 -13.69
CA THR A 121 -5.15 -23.68 -13.20
C THR A 121 -4.83 -25.17 -13.35
N LEU A 122 -4.26 -25.59 -14.48
CA LEU A 122 -3.88 -26.98 -14.73
C LEU A 122 -2.81 -27.45 -13.74
N ILE A 123 -1.78 -26.63 -13.48
CA ILE A 123 -0.73 -26.95 -12.51
C ILE A 123 -1.31 -26.97 -11.09
N ALA A 124 -2.15 -26.02 -10.73
CA ALA A 124 -2.80 -25.96 -9.42
C ALA A 124 -3.65 -27.22 -9.15
N VAL A 125 -4.55 -27.58 -10.08
CA VAL A 125 -5.42 -28.75 -9.95
C VAL A 125 -4.60 -30.05 -9.97
N GLY A 126 -3.68 -30.19 -10.93
CA GLY A 126 -2.85 -31.40 -11.04
C GLY A 126 -1.97 -31.61 -9.81
N GLY A 127 -1.42 -30.52 -9.26
CA GLY A 127 -0.68 -30.51 -8.00
C GLY A 127 -1.53 -30.91 -6.79
N MET A 128 -2.77 -30.41 -6.69
CA MET A 128 -3.72 -30.83 -5.65
C MET A 128 -4.13 -32.30 -5.77
N LEU A 129 -4.14 -32.85 -6.99
CA LEU A 129 -4.48 -34.25 -7.25
C LEU A 129 -3.26 -35.18 -7.24
N ARG A 130 -2.06 -34.70 -6.91
CA ARG A 130 -0.80 -35.45 -7.02
C ARG A 130 -0.78 -36.78 -6.26
N SER A 131 -1.56 -36.90 -5.18
CA SER A 131 -1.71 -38.14 -4.42
C SER A 131 -2.54 -39.22 -5.15
N ARG A 132 -3.24 -38.87 -6.22
CA ARG A 132 -4.03 -39.80 -7.04
C ARG A 132 -3.18 -40.46 -8.12
N PRO A 133 -3.47 -41.73 -8.48
CA PRO A 133 -2.82 -42.41 -9.59
C PRO A 133 -2.91 -41.58 -10.88
N GLY A 134 -1.78 -41.45 -11.60
CA GLY A 134 -1.69 -40.68 -12.85
C GLY A 134 -1.33 -39.19 -12.71
N PHE A 135 -1.35 -38.62 -11.50
CA PHE A 135 -1.03 -37.20 -11.27
C PHE A 135 0.32 -36.97 -10.58
N ALA A 136 1.07 -38.02 -10.27
CA ALA A 136 2.35 -37.94 -9.54
C ALA A 136 3.41 -37.05 -10.22
N ALA A 137 3.33 -36.90 -11.55
CA ALA A 137 4.24 -36.09 -12.36
C ALA A 137 3.98 -34.57 -12.28
N PHE A 138 2.82 -34.15 -11.76
CA PHE A 138 2.56 -32.73 -11.59
C PHE A 138 3.47 -32.13 -10.52
N PRO A 139 4.01 -30.93 -10.74
CA PRO A 139 4.84 -30.27 -9.76
C PRO A 139 3.98 -29.82 -8.57
N ASP A 140 4.61 -29.72 -7.40
CA ASP A 140 3.97 -29.18 -6.21
C ASP A 140 3.71 -27.67 -6.38
N PRO A 141 2.45 -27.21 -6.32
CA PRO A 141 2.10 -25.81 -6.57
C PRO A 141 2.59 -24.85 -5.48
N ASP A 142 3.06 -25.37 -4.33
CA ASP A 142 3.56 -24.56 -3.22
C ASP A 142 5.08 -24.33 -3.30
N HIS A 143 5.78 -24.94 -4.27
CA HIS A 143 7.24 -24.93 -4.33
C HIS A 143 7.81 -24.45 -5.68
N GLY A 144 8.97 -23.79 -5.61
CA GLY A 144 9.81 -23.46 -6.76
C GLY A 144 9.09 -22.69 -7.88
N VAL A 145 9.32 -23.13 -9.12
CA VAL A 145 8.79 -22.50 -10.35
C VAL A 145 7.28 -22.71 -10.49
N ALA A 146 6.75 -23.86 -10.05
CA ALA A 146 5.32 -24.15 -10.16
C ALA A 146 4.48 -23.13 -9.39
N ARG A 147 4.92 -22.76 -8.18
CA ARG A 147 4.32 -21.67 -7.41
C ARG A 147 4.29 -20.34 -8.16
N VAL A 148 5.39 -19.97 -8.78
CA VAL A 148 5.49 -18.72 -9.56
C VAL A 148 4.48 -18.74 -10.69
N VAL A 149 4.41 -19.83 -11.47
CA VAL A 149 3.46 -19.98 -12.57
C VAL A 149 2.02 -19.95 -12.09
N VAL A 150 1.71 -20.62 -10.97
CA VAL A 150 0.37 -20.66 -10.39
C VAL A 150 -0.07 -19.26 -9.93
N MET A 151 0.82 -18.48 -9.33
CA MET A 151 0.52 -17.13 -8.83
C MET A 151 0.59 -16.02 -9.89
N LEU A 152 1.24 -16.26 -11.02
CA LEU A 152 1.52 -15.23 -12.02
C LEU A 152 0.28 -14.50 -12.56
N PRO A 153 -0.83 -15.17 -12.95
CA PRO A 153 -2.03 -14.46 -13.41
C PRO A 153 -2.56 -13.47 -12.37
N GLY A 154 -2.63 -13.92 -11.11
CA GLY A 154 -3.04 -13.10 -9.98
C GLY A 154 -2.14 -11.90 -9.77
N VAL A 155 -0.83 -12.13 -9.70
CA VAL A 155 0.17 -11.08 -9.51
C VAL A 155 0.10 -10.03 -10.62
N LEU A 156 0.05 -10.45 -11.88
CA LEU A 156 -0.06 -9.53 -13.02
C LEU A 156 -1.36 -8.73 -12.97
N PHE A 157 -2.47 -9.38 -12.63
CA PHE A 157 -3.74 -8.70 -12.43
C PHE A 157 -3.63 -7.66 -11.31
N MET A 158 -3.04 -8.00 -10.17
CA MET A 158 -2.89 -7.08 -9.04
C MET A 158 -1.99 -5.88 -9.39
N VAL A 159 -0.89 -6.10 -10.11
CA VAL A 159 -0.05 -5.00 -10.62
C VAL A 159 -0.87 -4.11 -11.55
N GLY A 160 -1.55 -4.67 -12.56
CA GLY A 160 -2.35 -3.89 -13.50
C GLY A 160 -3.47 -3.11 -12.81
N PHE A 161 -4.26 -3.81 -11.99
CA PHE A 161 -5.38 -3.24 -11.24
C PHE A 161 -4.94 -2.09 -10.35
N PHE A 162 -3.94 -2.31 -9.47
CA PHE A 162 -3.46 -1.26 -8.59
C PHE A 162 -2.74 -0.15 -9.33
N THR A 163 -2.05 -0.43 -10.44
CA THR A 163 -1.44 0.64 -11.25
C THR A 163 -2.50 1.57 -11.80
N VAL A 164 -3.52 1.03 -12.48
CA VAL A 164 -4.60 1.83 -13.04
C VAL A 164 -5.33 2.61 -11.96
N HIS A 165 -5.70 1.96 -10.85
CA HIS A 165 -6.43 2.63 -9.78
C HIS A 165 -5.54 3.65 -9.05
N PHE A 166 -4.39 3.24 -8.53
CA PHE A 166 -3.53 4.09 -7.71
C PHE A 166 -3.00 5.29 -8.49
N VAL A 167 -2.50 5.08 -9.72
CA VAL A 167 -2.02 6.16 -10.58
C VAL A 167 -3.20 7.01 -11.06
N GLY A 168 -4.34 6.41 -11.41
CA GLY A 168 -5.55 7.15 -11.80
C GLY A 168 -6.05 8.09 -10.70
N PHE A 169 -6.07 7.64 -9.45
CA PHE A 169 -6.39 8.51 -8.30
C PHE A 169 -5.34 9.62 -8.12
N HIS A 170 -4.05 9.31 -8.25
CA HIS A 170 -3.01 10.33 -8.18
C HIS A 170 -3.10 11.34 -9.33
N LEU A 171 -3.55 10.93 -10.50
CA LEU A 171 -3.79 11.82 -11.63
C LEU A 171 -4.90 12.82 -11.32
N VAL A 172 -6.07 12.33 -10.89
CA VAL A 172 -7.18 13.19 -10.50
C VAL A 172 -6.77 14.14 -9.37
N HIS A 173 -6.01 13.63 -8.40
CA HIS A 173 -5.43 14.46 -7.34
C HIS A 173 -4.47 15.52 -7.83
N GLY A 174 -3.50 15.16 -8.67
CA GLY A 174 -2.53 16.10 -9.21
C GLY A 174 -3.24 17.23 -9.98
N LEU A 175 -4.35 16.91 -10.65
CA LEU A 175 -5.20 17.89 -11.32
C LEU A 175 -5.80 18.91 -10.34
N PHE A 176 -6.45 18.43 -9.27
CA PHE A 176 -7.02 19.30 -8.24
C PHE A 176 -5.94 20.10 -7.51
N LEU A 177 -4.84 19.46 -7.14
CA LEU A 177 -3.72 20.12 -6.48
C LEU A 177 -3.14 21.23 -7.34
N ASN A 178 -2.97 21.02 -8.64
CA ASN A 178 -2.48 22.08 -9.52
C ASN A 178 -3.49 23.22 -9.70
N GLY A 179 -4.79 22.94 -9.52
CA GLY A 179 -5.84 23.96 -9.50
C GLY A 179 -5.81 24.85 -8.25
N PHE A 180 -5.56 24.27 -7.06
CA PHE A 180 -5.53 25.01 -5.79
C PHE A 180 -4.15 25.55 -5.41
N PHE A 181 -3.10 24.79 -5.72
CA PHE A 181 -1.71 25.04 -5.39
C PHE A 181 -0.86 24.83 -6.67
N PRO A 182 -0.87 25.78 -7.62
CA PRO A 182 -0.22 25.57 -8.91
C PRO A 182 1.27 25.27 -8.77
N LEU A 183 1.70 24.11 -9.25
CA LEU A 183 3.11 23.75 -9.36
C LEU A 183 3.65 24.09 -10.75
N VAL A 184 2.82 23.89 -11.77
CA VAL A 184 3.08 24.28 -13.15
C VAL A 184 2.07 25.34 -13.60
N ARG A 185 2.52 26.29 -14.43
CA ARG A 185 1.73 27.44 -14.89
C ARG A 185 0.80 27.07 -16.03
N ASP A 186 -0.07 26.10 -15.79
CA ASP A 186 -0.98 25.57 -16.79
C ASP A 186 -2.27 25.10 -16.12
N THR A 187 -3.42 25.34 -16.75
CA THR A 187 -4.73 25.12 -16.12
C THR A 187 -5.26 23.72 -16.42
N PRO A 188 -5.96 23.10 -15.46
CA PRO A 188 -6.53 21.76 -15.66
C PRO A 188 -7.80 21.75 -16.52
N PHE A 189 -8.48 22.89 -16.66
CA PHE A 189 -9.82 22.97 -17.25
C PHE A 189 -9.79 23.12 -18.78
N GLY A 190 -10.72 22.46 -19.47
CA GLY A 190 -10.85 22.54 -20.93
C GLY A 190 -9.89 21.65 -21.73
N LYS A 191 -9.16 20.76 -21.05
CA LYS A 191 -8.18 19.86 -21.66
C LYS A 191 -8.77 18.51 -22.04
N ASN A 192 -8.29 17.95 -23.15
CA ASN A 192 -8.59 16.56 -23.51
C ASN A 192 -7.79 15.58 -22.61
N PRO A 193 -8.12 14.27 -22.60
CA PRO A 193 -7.43 13.31 -21.73
C PRO A 193 -5.91 13.29 -21.90
N GLU A 194 -5.40 13.34 -23.12
CA GLU A 194 -3.95 13.34 -23.40
C GLU A 194 -3.25 14.55 -22.79
N GLN A 195 -3.83 15.74 -22.94
CA GLN A 195 -3.32 16.96 -22.34
C GLN A 195 -3.39 16.93 -20.81
N VAL A 196 -4.42 16.30 -20.23
CA VAL A 196 -4.51 16.07 -18.79
C VAL A 196 -3.38 15.16 -18.30
N PHE A 197 -3.13 14.06 -19.01
CA PHE A 197 -1.99 13.17 -18.70
C PHE A 197 -0.65 13.92 -18.80
N GLY A 198 -0.45 14.71 -19.87
CA GLY A 198 0.76 15.51 -20.05
C GLY A 198 0.97 16.55 -18.95
N LEU A 199 -0.11 17.23 -18.52
CA LEU A 199 -0.09 18.18 -17.42
C LEU A 199 0.33 17.51 -16.11
N VAL A 200 -0.34 16.42 -15.73
CA VAL A 200 -0.06 15.71 -14.48
C VAL A 200 1.34 15.08 -14.51
N ALA A 201 1.78 14.55 -15.65
CA ALA A 201 3.14 14.05 -15.81
C ALA A 201 4.18 15.17 -15.62
N SER A 202 3.90 16.37 -16.12
CA SER A 202 4.74 17.56 -15.89
C SER A 202 4.77 17.94 -14.41
N CYS A 203 3.62 17.96 -13.72
CA CYS A 203 3.56 18.16 -12.28
C CYS A 203 4.37 17.10 -11.52
N ALA A 204 4.24 15.81 -11.90
CA ALA A 204 4.98 14.73 -11.27
C ALA A 204 6.49 14.87 -11.46
N GLY A 205 6.93 15.20 -12.68
CA GLY A 205 8.33 15.45 -12.98
C GLY A 205 8.88 16.66 -12.21
N GLU A 206 8.12 17.75 -12.12
CA GLU A 206 8.50 18.93 -11.35
C GLU A 206 8.57 18.64 -9.85
N ALA A 207 7.54 17.97 -9.31
CA ALA A 207 7.47 17.61 -7.91
C ALA A 207 8.59 16.65 -7.51
N MET A 208 8.92 15.67 -8.37
CA MET A 208 10.05 14.78 -8.13
C MET A 208 11.36 15.57 -8.15
N ARG A 209 11.59 16.46 -9.13
CA ARG A 209 12.81 17.27 -9.20
C ARG A 209 13.00 18.17 -7.99
N ARG A 210 11.93 18.81 -7.49
CA ARG A 210 11.98 19.73 -6.33
C ARG A 210 12.01 19.01 -4.98
N TYR A 211 11.24 17.93 -4.84
CA TYR A 211 10.95 17.32 -3.54
C TYR A 211 11.51 15.90 -3.37
N TRP A 212 12.42 15.44 -4.23
CA TRP A 212 13.06 14.13 -4.07
C TRP A 212 13.71 13.89 -2.70
N PRO A 213 14.32 14.87 -1.99
CA PRO A 213 14.92 14.59 -0.69
C PRO A 213 13.86 14.16 0.33
N PHE A 214 12.66 14.74 0.22
CA PHE A 214 11.51 14.38 1.03
C PHE A 214 10.97 12.99 0.68
N VAL A 215 10.94 12.63 -0.60
CA VAL A 215 10.59 11.26 -1.05
C VAL A 215 11.58 10.25 -0.47
N ALA A 216 12.88 10.55 -0.51
CA ALA A 216 13.92 9.69 0.03
C ALA A 216 13.81 9.54 1.55
N ALA A 217 13.65 10.64 2.29
CA ALA A 217 13.43 10.62 3.73
C ALA A 217 12.17 9.81 4.10
N SER A 218 11.09 9.98 3.33
CA SER A 218 9.84 9.23 3.50
C SER A 218 10.04 7.74 3.23
N ALA A 219 10.78 7.36 2.18
CA ALA A 219 11.10 5.97 1.90
C ALA A 219 11.92 5.32 3.03
N LEU A 220 12.96 6.01 3.51
CA LEU A 220 13.79 5.57 4.64
C LEU A 220 12.98 5.39 5.93
N SER A 221 12.07 6.33 6.22
CA SER A 221 11.16 6.23 7.37
C SER A 221 10.27 4.99 7.33
N ARG A 222 10.01 4.47 6.13
CA ARG A 222 9.11 3.36 5.87
C ARG A 222 9.82 2.03 5.63
N LEU A 223 11.14 1.92 5.78
CA LEU A 223 11.85 0.64 5.62
C LEU A 223 11.23 -0.51 6.44
N PRO A 224 10.82 -0.33 7.71
CA PRO A 224 10.11 -1.40 8.44
C PRO A 224 8.77 -1.79 7.81
N ALA A 225 8.09 -0.84 7.15
CA ALA A 225 6.86 -1.11 6.43
C ALA A 225 7.13 -1.90 5.13
N TYR A 226 8.23 -1.65 4.42
CA TYR A 226 8.64 -2.48 3.28
C TYR A 226 8.95 -3.91 3.69
N ALA A 227 9.73 -4.09 4.76
CA ALA A 227 10.04 -5.42 5.28
C ALA A 227 8.76 -6.18 5.66
N ARG A 228 7.80 -5.50 6.32
CA ARG A 228 6.49 -6.07 6.63
C ARG A 228 5.63 -6.32 5.40
N ALA A 229 5.60 -5.41 4.43
CA ALA A 229 4.83 -5.58 3.19
C ALA A 229 5.35 -6.79 2.41
N PHE A 230 6.67 -6.98 2.38
CA PHE A 230 7.29 -8.15 1.76
C PHE A 230 7.00 -9.44 2.53
N ALA A 231 7.10 -9.42 3.86
CA ALA A 231 6.94 -10.62 4.71
C ALA A 231 5.49 -11.01 4.99
N ILE A 232 4.58 -10.04 5.10
CA ILE A 232 3.18 -10.22 5.48
C ILE A 232 2.30 -9.96 4.28
N THR A 233 1.66 -11.02 3.82
CA THR A 233 0.72 -11.01 2.70
C THR A 233 -0.68 -11.23 3.27
N ASP A 234 -1.17 -10.27 4.07
CA ASP A 234 -2.52 -10.34 4.65
C ASP A 234 -3.53 -9.66 3.73
N GLY A 235 -4.69 -10.30 3.49
CA GLY A 235 -5.66 -9.81 2.51
C GLY A 235 -6.43 -8.56 2.93
N GLY A 236 -6.32 -8.18 4.21
CA GLY A 236 -6.79 -6.89 4.72
C GLY A 236 -6.07 -5.69 4.09
N MET A 237 -4.94 -5.91 3.41
CA MET A 237 -4.21 -4.86 2.69
C MET A 237 -4.95 -4.33 1.46
N LEU A 238 -6.02 -4.97 0.97
CA LEU A 238 -6.72 -4.46 -0.21
C LEU A 238 -7.59 -3.24 0.08
N PHE A 239 -8.33 -3.23 1.20
CA PHE A 239 -9.29 -2.16 1.51
C PHE A 239 -8.71 -1.04 2.39
N ALA A 240 -7.72 -1.34 3.24
CA ALA A 240 -7.10 -0.33 4.09
C ALA A 240 -6.51 0.87 3.29
N PRO A 241 -5.87 0.66 2.12
CA PRO A 241 -5.44 1.76 1.25
C PRO A 241 -6.61 2.64 0.78
N TYR A 242 -7.77 2.06 0.44
CA TYR A 242 -8.91 2.85 -0.06
C TYR A 242 -9.47 3.78 1.03
N LEU A 243 -9.64 3.30 2.26
CA LEU A 243 -10.10 4.15 3.36
C LEU A 243 -9.10 5.27 3.66
N ASN A 244 -7.80 4.96 3.60
CA ASN A 244 -6.76 5.98 3.74
C ASN A 244 -6.83 6.99 2.60
N VAL A 245 -7.03 6.55 1.35
CA VAL A 245 -7.18 7.43 0.19
C VAL A 245 -8.40 8.33 0.33
N VAL A 246 -9.56 7.80 0.72
CA VAL A 246 -10.78 8.60 0.98
C VAL A 246 -10.52 9.64 2.06
N ARG A 247 -9.86 9.25 3.16
CA ARG A 247 -9.46 10.18 4.22
C ARG A 247 -8.54 11.28 3.69
N MET A 248 -7.56 10.95 2.85
CA MET A 248 -6.67 11.91 2.20
C MET A 248 -7.44 12.89 1.31
N HIS A 249 -8.35 12.41 0.46
CA HIS A 249 -9.19 13.25 -0.41
C HIS A 249 -10.02 14.22 0.42
N ALA A 250 -10.69 13.73 1.46
CA ALA A 250 -11.51 14.55 2.35
C ALA A 250 -10.67 15.66 3.00
N MET A 251 -9.44 15.37 3.40
CA MET A 251 -8.52 16.38 3.96
C MET A 251 -8.08 17.40 2.91
N ILE A 252 -7.76 16.99 1.67
CA ILE A 252 -7.44 17.92 0.58
C ILE A 252 -8.59 18.91 0.35
N PHE A 253 -9.85 18.44 0.35
CA PHE A 253 -11.01 19.33 0.25
C PHE A 253 -11.10 20.30 1.43
N VAL A 254 -10.98 19.80 2.67
CA VAL A 254 -10.96 20.66 3.86
C VAL A 254 -9.88 21.74 3.74
N PHE A 255 -8.68 21.39 3.27
CA PHE A 255 -7.58 22.34 3.10
C PHE A 255 -7.77 23.31 1.94
N ALA A 256 -8.36 22.88 0.82
CA ALA A 256 -8.71 23.77 -0.27
C ALA A 256 -9.68 24.88 0.19
N PHE A 257 -10.66 24.53 1.04
CA PHE A 257 -11.56 25.49 1.65
C PHE A 257 -10.87 26.39 2.69
N LEU A 258 -9.99 25.84 3.53
CA LEU A 258 -9.22 26.63 4.51
C LEU A 258 -8.23 27.60 3.84
N GLY A 259 -7.60 27.18 2.74
CA GLY A 259 -6.70 28.03 1.94
C GLY A 259 -7.44 29.21 1.33
N ARG A 260 -8.66 29.00 0.82
CA ARG A 260 -9.53 30.10 0.37
C ARG A 260 -9.88 31.08 1.50
N GLY A 261 -9.87 30.62 2.75
CA GLY A 261 -10.07 31.45 3.95
C GLY A 261 -8.85 32.24 4.42
N ARG A 262 -7.69 32.18 3.73
CA ARG A 262 -6.42 32.84 4.10
C ARG A 262 -5.84 32.43 5.46
N ILE A 263 -6.19 31.26 5.99
CA ILE A 263 -5.63 30.69 7.24
C ILE A 263 -4.32 29.93 6.92
N GLU A 264 -3.48 30.50 6.05
CA GLU A 264 -2.40 29.76 5.40
C GLU A 264 -1.21 29.50 6.33
N ALA A 265 -0.86 30.47 7.18
CA ALA A 265 0.33 30.38 8.03
C ALA A 265 0.18 29.34 9.15
N TRP A 266 -0.98 29.25 9.79
CA TRP A 266 -1.23 28.29 10.87
C TRP A 266 -1.59 26.89 10.36
N GLY A 267 -2.24 26.82 9.19
CA GLY A 267 -2.63 25.55 8.56
C GLY A 267 -1.44 24.65 8.25
N LEU A 268 -0.29 25.21 7.87
CA LEU A 268 0.94 24.48 7.59
C LEU A 268 1.45 23.69 8.81
N TYR A 269 1.50 24.32 9.98
CA TYR A 269 1.98 23.67 11.20
C TYR A 269 1.02 22.60 11.70
N ALA A 270 -0.29 22.86 11.61
CA ALA A 270 -1.30 21.85 11.91
C ALA A 270 -1.17 20.63 10.98
N LEU A 271 -0.89 20.86 9.69
CA LEU A 271 -0.67 19.79 8.71
C LEU A 271 0.57 18.96 9.04
N LEU A 272 1.68 19.61 9.37
CA LEU A 272 2.91 18.93 9.77
C LEU A 272 2.67 18.04 11.01
N VAL A 273 1.95 18.54 12.00
CA VAL A 273 1.65 17.77 13.22
C VAL A 273 0.71 16.61 12.93
N VAL A 274 -0.42 16.84 12.25
CA VAL A 274 -1.40 15.78 12.00
C VAL A 274 -0.83 14.67 11.10
N TYR A 275 0.03 15.03 10.16
CA TYR A 275 0.51 14.08 9.15
C TYR A 275 1.78 13.34 9.56
N PHE A 276 2.74 14.04 10.17
CA PHE A 276 4.07 13.48 10.40
C PHE A 276 4.33 13.11 11.85
N LEU A 277 3.62 13.72 12.81
CA LEU A 277 3.76 13.29 14.19
C LEU A 277 3.10 11.92 14.31
N PRO A 278 3.82 10.87 14.75
CA PRO A 278 3.26 9.54 14.90
C PRO A 278 2.39 9.48 16.17
N LEU A 279 1.33 10.30 16.21
CA LEU A 279 0.47 10.54 17.36
C LEU A 279 -0.04 9.23 17.96
N GLY A 280 -0.45 8.27 17.13
CA GLY A 280 -0.89 6.96 17.60
C GLY A 280 0.20 6.19 18.36
N SER A 281 1.43 6.20 17.85
CA SER A 281 2.57 5.52 18.49
C SER A 281 3.01 6.24 19.76
N VAL A 282 3.04 7.58 19.75
CA VAL A 282 3.38 8.41 20.92
C VAL A 282 2.34 8.23 22.02
N ILE A 283 1.04 8.36 21.70
CA ILE A 283 -0.06 8.14 22.64
C ILE A 283 -0.04 6.71 23.16
N GLY A 284 0.21 5.72 22.29
CA GLY A 284 0.33 4.32 22.71
C GLY A 284 1.50 4.07 23.67
N LEU A 285 2.59 4.82 23.52
CA LEU A 285 3.74 4.76 24.42
C LEU A 285 3.44 5.43 25.77
N LEU A 286 2.75 6.58 25.74
CA LEU A 286 2.32 7.32 26.93
C LEU A 286 1.22 6.60 27.73
N ARG A 287 0.32 5.88 27.05
CA ARG A 287 -0.77 5.12 27.70
C ARG A 287 -0.33 3.79 28.31
N ARG A 288 0.98 3.48 28.34
CA ARG A 288 1.45 2.28 29.03
C ARG A 288 1.09 2.38 30.51
N ARG A 289 0.14 1.55 30.95
CA ARG A 289 0.00 1.22 32.37
C ARG A 289 1.32 0.57 32.82
N PRO A 290 1.90 0.99 33.95
CA PRO A 290 2.98 0.24 34.58
C PRO A 290 2.55 -1.23 34.69
N PRO A 291 3.45 -2.20 34.48
CA PRO A 291 3.14 -3.58 34.80
C PRO A 291 2.61 -3.60 36.22
N ALA A 292 1.39 -4.11 36.41
CA ALA A 292 0.83 -4.28 37.74
C ALA A 292 1.90 -5.02 38.54
N ALA A 293 2.39 -4.37 39.60
CA ALA A 293 3.39 -4.97 40.49
C ALA A 293 2.88 -6.38 40.78
N ALA A 294 3.67 -7.39 40.42
CA ALA A 294 3.29 -8.79 40.57
C ALA A 294 2.82 -8.97 42.01
N GLY A 295 1.49 -9.10 42.17
CA GLY A 295 0.87 -9.23 43.47
C GLY A 295 1.53 -10.42 44.14
N GLY A 296 2.17 -10.17 45.28
CA GLY A 296 2.81 -11.19 46.09
C GLY A 296 1.82 -12.34 46.27
N SER A 297 2.29 -13.55 45.96
CA SER A 297 1.55 -14.77 46.24
C SER A 297 1.11 -14.74 47.71
N PRO A 298 -0.19 -14.90 48.04
CA PRO A 298 -0.60 -15.01 49.42
C PRO A 298 0.03 -16.29 49.98
N THR A 299 0.96 -16.12 50.91
CA THR A 299 1.45 -17.21 51.76
C THR A 299 0.25 -17.74 52.53
N THR A 300 -0.21 -18.94 52.20
CA THR A 300 -1.17 -19.70 53.00
C THR A 300 -0.54 -20.02 54.36
N PRO A 301 -1.15 -19.63 55.49
CA PRO A 301 -0.72 -20.11 56.80
C PRO A 301 -1.16 -21.57 56.97
N VAL A 302 -0.28 -22.35 57.61
CA VAL A 302 -0.42 -23.77 57.99
C VAL A 302 -1.42 -23.94 59.12
#